data_AF-A0A5R8MWE4-F1
#
_entry.id   AF-A0A5R8MWE4-F1
#
_cell.length_a   1.000
_cell.length_b   1.000
_cell.length_c   1.000
_cell.angle_alpha   90.00
_cell.angle_beta   90.00
_cell.angle_gamma   90.00
#
_symmetry.space_group_name_H-M   'P 1'
#
loop_
_entity.id
_entity.type
_entity.pdbx_description
1 polymer ?
#
loop_
_entity_poly.entity_id
_entity_poly.type
_entity_poly.pdbx_seq_one_letter_code
_entity_poly.pdbx_strand_id
1 'polypeptide(L)'
;MYDGAEEIQDEAEEIQDELVRMATDILGTPVRPESGLLESGMTSVELITLLERVSARWQVELPVDVLFDRGDLVGVAERVHAATRSATPPPRAAVPVARSAGGTAADRRAMRHRIRASLGDHRE
;
A
#
# COMPACT_ATOMS: atom_id res chain seq x y z
N MET A 1 -19.29 -9.20 -27.62
CA MET A 1 -19.79 -8.92 -26.26
C MET A 1 -18.69 -9.36 -25.30
N TYR A 2 -17.57 -8.66 -25.28
CA TYR A 2 -16.43 -8.77 -24.36
C TYR A 2 -15.50 -7.64 -24.80
N ASP A 3 -15.65 -6.46 -24.22
CA ASP A 3 -14.77 -5.31 -24.42
C ASP A 3 -15.09 -4.37 -23.25
N GLY A 4 -14.34 -4.51 -22.17
CA GLY A 4 -14.66 -3.85 -20.91
C GLY A 4 -13.77 -4.37 -19.79
N ALA A 5 -13.47 -5.67 -19.80
CA ALA A 5 -12.44 -6.21 -18.91
C ALA A 5 -11.01 -5.82 -19.36
N GLU A 6 -10.78 -5.63 -20.65
CA GLU A 6 -9.47 -5.22 -21.21
C GLU A 6 -9.23 -3.72 -20.95
N GLU A 7 -10.20 -2.83 -21.21
CA GLU A 7 -10.09 -1.39 -20.93
C GLU A 7 -9.80 -1.07 -19.46
N ILE A 8 -10.43 -1.80 -18.53
CA ILE A 8 -10.20 -1.64 -17.08
C ILE A 8 -8.76 -2.00 -16.69
N GLN A 9 -8.17 -3.00 -17.35
CA GLN A 9 -6.80 -3.45 -17.07
C GLN A 9 -5.76 -2.46 -17.63
N ASP A 10 -5.97 -1.94 -18.84
CA ASP A 10 -5.10 -0.91 -19.43
C ASP A 10 -5.05 0.37 -18.57
N GLU A 11 -6.19 0.87 -18.10
CA GLU A 11 -6.23 2.09 -17.26
C GLU A 11 -5.54 1.89 -15.90
N ALA A 12 -5.69 0.72 -15.29
CA ALA A 12 -5.01 0.39 -14.03
C ALA A 12 -3.50 0.24 -14.23
N GLU A 13 -3.07 -0.31 -15.37
CA GLU A 13 -1.65 -0.44 -15.72
C GLU A 13 -1.01 0.93 -16.01
N GLU A 14 -1.71 1.87 -16.66
CA GLU A 14 -1.24 3.25 -16.83
C GLU A 14 -1.06 3.97 -15.48
N ILE A 15 -2.02 3.80 -14.57
CA ILE A 15 -1.91 4.34 -13.20
C ILE A 15 -0.71 3.70 -12.49
N GLN A 16 -0.51 2.40 -12.65
CA GLN A 16 0.62 1.69 -12.06
C GLN A 16 1.96 2.20 -12.59
N ASP A 17 2.14 2.40 -13.90
CA ASP A 17 3.38 2.93 -14.48
C ASP A 17 3.71 4.30 -13.89
N GLU A 18 2.69 5.16 -13.76
CA GLU A 18 2.86 6.48 -13.16
C GLU A 18 3.19 6.40 -11.65
N LEU A 19 2.59 5.46 -10.92
CA LEU A 19 2.95 5.21 -9.52
C LEU A 19 4.40 4.75 -9.38
N VAL A 20 4.86 3.85 -10.26
CA VAL A 20 6.26 3.40 -10.30
C VAL A 20 7.20 4.58 -10.57
N ARG A 21 6.85 5.47 -11.50
CA ARG A 21 7.62 6.70 -11.77
C ARG A 21 7.70 7.59 -10.54
N MET A 22 6.58 7.85 -9.87
CA MET A 22 6.57 8.68 -8.66
C MET A 22 7.38 8.06 -7.52
N ALA A 23 7.24 6.75 -7.29
CA ALA A 23 7.98 6.04 -6.25
C ALA A 23 9.50 6.06 -6.56
N THR A 24 9.87 5.90 -7.83
CA THR A 24 11.27 5.96 -8.29
C THR A 24 11.85 7.37 -8.14
N ASP A 25 11.07 8.42 -8.42
CA ASP A 25 11.47 9.82 -8.20
C ASP A 25 11.72 10.11 -6.72
N ILE A 26 10.86 9.61 -5.83
CA ILE A 26 10.96 9.80 -4.38
C ILE A 26 12.19 9.07 -3.82
N LEU A 27 12.36 7.78 -4.15
CA LEU A 27 13.46 6.96 -3.63
C LEU A 27 14.80 7.19 -4.34
N GLY A 28 14.80 7.82 -5.53
CA GLY A 28 15.96 7.93 -6.40
C GLY A 28 16.49 6.60 -6.94
N THR A 29 15.74 5.50 -6.76
CA THR A 29 16.11 4.14 -7.20
C THR A 29 14.90 3.44 -7.80
N PRO A 30 15.10 2.55 -8.80
CA PRO A 30 14.00 1.90 -9.51
C PRO A 30 13.21 0.96 -8.60
N VAL A 31 11.90 1.17 -8.53
CA VAL A 31 10.96 0.35 -7.75
C VAL A 31 10.24 -0.66 -8.66
N ARG A 32 10.03 -1.89 -8.19
CA ARG A 32 9.21 -2.88 -8.91
C ARG A 32 7.74 -2.72 -8.52
N PRO A 33 6.80 -2.79 -9.48
CA PRO A 33 5.39 -2.63 -9.18
C PRO A 33 4.86 -3.72 -8.23
N GLU A 34 5.37 -4.95 -8.37
CA GLU A 34 5.01 -6.10 -7.54
C GLU A 34 5.77 -6.17 -6.20
N SER A 35 6.74 -5.28 -5.96
CA SER A 35 7.44 -5.24 -4.68
C SER A 35 6.64 -4.49 -3.64
N GLY A 36 6.67 -4.99 -2.40
CA GLY A 36 6.22 -4.23 -1.26
C GLY A 36 6.98 -2.90 -1.15
N LEU A 37 6.28 -1.79 -0.95
CA LEU A 37 6.81 -0.43 -0.84
C LEU A 37 7.82 -0.32 0.31
N LEU A 38 7.49 -0.91 1.46
CA LEU A 38 8.38 -1.01 2.61
C LEU A 38 9.62 -1.87 2.31
N GLU A 39 9.47 -2.92 1.51
CA GLU A 39 10.57 -3.80 1.10
C GLU A 39 11.47 -3.15 0.06
N SER A 40 10.91 -2.25 -0.75
CA SER A 40 11.62 -1.42 -1.73
C SER A 40 12.47 -0.32 -1.07
N GLY A 41 12.38 -0.17 0.25
CA GLY A 41 13.12 0.82 1.02
C GLY A 41 12.33 2.08 1.36
N MET A 42 11.04 2.18 0.98
CA MET A 42 10.22 3.32 1.37
C MET A 42 10.02 3.36 2.88
N THR A 43 10.16 4.56 3.42
CA THR A 43 9.82 4.85 4.81
C THR A 43 8.41 5.41 4.94
N SER A 44 7.87 5.51 6.16
CA SER A 44 6.56 6.11 6.40
C SER A 44 6.43 7.53 5.84
N VAL A 45 7.50 8.33 5.86
CA VAL A 45 7.49 9.69 5.32
C VAL A 45 7.35 9.68 3.80
N GLU A 46 8.08 8.80 3.12
CA GLU A 46 7.99 8.65 1.66
C GLU A 46 6.67 8.05 1.21
N LEU A 47 6.12 7.12 1.98
CA LEU A 47 4.79 6.55 1.78
C LEU A 47 3.70 7.62 1.86
N ILE A 48 3.73 8.47 2.90
CA ILE A 48 2.80 9.60 3.03
C ILE A 48 2.99 10.59 1.89
N THR A 49 4.24 10.91 1.52
CA THR A 49 4.53 11.81 0.38
C THR A 49 3.98 11.27 -0.93
N LEU A 50 4.16 9.97 -1.19
CA LEU A 50 3.59 9.29 -2.35
C LEU A 50 2.06 9.39 -2.31
N LEU A 51 1.44 9.06 -1.18
CA LEU A 51 -0.02 9.11 -1.01
C LEU A 51 -0.59 10.51 -1.27
N GLU A 52 0.07 11.56 -0.78
CA GLU A 52 -0.33 12.94 -1.02
C GLU A 52 -0.22 13.32 -2.50
N ARG A 53 0.86 12.93 -3.18
CA ARG A 53 1.05 13.18 -4.62
C ARG A 53 0.01 12.44 -5.46
N VAL A 54 -0.29 11.19 -5.12
CA VAL A 54 -1.32 10.38 -5.77
C VAL A 54 -2.69 11.01 -5.57
N SER A 55 -3.02 11.35 -4.32
CA SER A 55 -4.28 12.00 -3.99
C SER A 55 -4.47 13.30 -4.76
N ALA A 56 -3.43 14.15 -4.82
CA ALA A 56 -3.47 15.40 -5.57
C ALA A 56 -3.60 15.19 -7.09
N ARG A 57 -2.91 14.19 -7.66
CA ARG A 57 -2.91 13.94 -9.10
C ARG A 57 -4.26 13.43 -9.60
N TRP A 58 -4.81 12.42 -8.92
CA TRP A 58 -6.07 11.78 -9.34
C TRP A 58 -7.31 12.35 -8.64
N GLN A 59 -7.13 13.35 -7.75
CA GLN A 59 -8.21 13.98 -6.98
C GLN A 59 -9.05 12.96 -6.18
N VAL A 60 -8.37 11.96 -5.63
CA VAL A 60 -8.98 10.89 -4.83
C VAL A 60 -8.48 10.94 -3.39
N GLU A 61 -9.34 10.68 -2.40
CA GLU A 61 -8.91 10.44 -1.03
C GLU A 61 -8.56 8.96 -0.86
N LEU A 62 -7.29 8.66 -0.65
CA LEU A 62 -6.81 7.32 -0.36
C LEU A 62 -6.50 7.20 1.12
N PRO A 63 -7.18 6.32 1.87
CA PRO A 63 -6.84 6.10 3.27
C PRO A 63 -5.46 5.47 3.38
N VAL A 64 -4.71 5.77 4.45
CA VAL A 64 -3.39 5.11 4.66
C VAL A 64 -3.50 3.58 4.73
N ASP A 65 -4.69 3.05 5.03
CA ASP A 65 -5.01 1.62 5.09
C ASP A 65 -4.69 0.86 3.81
N VAL A 66 -4.83 1.49 2.62
CA VAL A 66 -4.46 0.83 1.34
C VAL A 66 -2.97 0.47 1.31
N LEU A 67 -2.10 1.23 1.98
CA LEU A 67 -0.68 0.91 2.06
C LEU A 67 -0.37 -0.31 2.94
N PHE A 68 -1.32 -0.72 3.78
CA PHE A 68 -1.17 -1.84 4.71
C PHE A 68 -1.87 -3.13 4.23
N ASP A 69 -2.89 -3.03 3.38
CA ASP A 69 -3.60 -4.19 2.81
C ASP A 69 -2.81 -4.83 1.66
N ARG A 70 -2.53 -4.05 0.62
CA ARG A 70 -1.62 -4.38 -0.48
C ARG A 70 -0.57 -3.30 -0.57
N GLY A 71 0.46 -3.47 0.24
CA GLY A 71 1.59 -2.54 0.30
C GLY A 71 2.47 -2.55 -0.94
N ASP A 72 1.95 -2.86 -2.13
CA ASP A 72 2.61 -2.89 -3.44
C ASP A 72 1.90 -1.91 -4.40
N LEU A 73 2.57 -1.54 -5.49
CA LEU A 73 2.03 -0.51 -6.40
C LEU A 73 0.86 -1.01 -7.26
N VAL A 74 0.76 -2.33 -7.48
CA VAL A 74 -0.35 -2.94 -8.22
C VAL A 74 -1.65 -2.73 -7.45
N GLY A 75 -1.67 -3.06 -6.16
CA GLY A 75 -2.84 -2.88 -5.31
C GLY A 75 -3.26 -1.41 -5.16
N VAL A 76 -2.28 -0.50 -5.07
CA VAL A 76 -2.54 0.93 -5.02
C VAL A 76 -3.17 1.42 -6.33
N ALA A 77 -2.67 0.98 -7.49
CA ALA A 77 -3.21 1.34 -8.79
C ALA A 77 -4.67 0.93 -8.94
N GLU A 78 -5.01 -0.30 -8.54
CA GLU A 78 -6.40 -0.79 -8.59
C GLU A 78 -7.34 0.02 -7.69
N ARG A 79 -6.88 0.55 -6.55
CA ARG A 79 -7.67 1.43 -5.68
C ARG A 79 -7.84 2.83 -6.24
N VAL A 80 -6.80 3.39 -6.84
CA VAL A 80 -6.91 4.67 -7.54
C VAL A 80 -7.88 4.55 -8.72
N HIS A 81 -7.77 3.49 -9.52
CA HIS A 81 -8.68 3.23 -10.64
C HIS A 81 -10.13 3.09 -10.16
N ALA A 82 -10.36 2.30 -9.11
CA ALA A 82 -11.70 2.16 -8.53
C ALA A 82 -12.26 3.48 -7.98
N ALA A 83 -11.42 4.28 -7.30
CA ALA A 83 -11.84 5.54 -6.70
C ALA A 83 -12.15 6.62 -7.75
N THR A 84 -11.38 6.69 -8.83
CA THR A 84 -11.60 7.63 -9.94
C THR A 84 -12.88 7.31 -10.73
N ARG A 85 -13.20 6.01 -10.93
CA ARG A 85 -14.48 5.60 -11.53
C ARG A 85 -15.67 5.76 -10.61
N SER A 86 -15.48 5.56 -9.30
CA SER A 86 -16.54 5.61 -8.32
C SER A 86 -16.86 7.04 -7.85
N ALA A 87 -16.70 8.06 -8.71
CA ALA A 87 -16.86 9.50 -8.45
C ALA A 87 -18.30 9.96 -8.06
N THR A 88 -18.97 9.19 -7.21
CA THR A 88 -19.86 9.73 -6.18
C THR A 88 -18.98 10.02 -4.96
N PRO A 89 -18.91 11.25 -4.45
CA PRO A 89 -18.15 11.53 -3.23
C PRO A 89 -18.68 10.61 -2.13
N PRO A 90 -17.85 9.76 -1.50
CA PRO A 90 -18.30 9.11 -0.29
C PRO A 90 -18.60 10.23 0.71
N PRO A 91 -19.75 10.22 1.42
CA PRO A 91 -19.91 11.11 2.55
C PRO A 91 -18.71 10.90 3.44
N ARG A 92 -18.18 11.99 4.02
CA ARG A 92 -17.14 11.98 5.06
C ARG A 92 -17.66 11.14 6.23
N ALA A 93 -17.59 9.82 6.08
CA ALA A 93 -17.96 8.86 7.09
C ALA A 93 -16.70 8.72 7.93
N ALA A 94 -16.70 9.44 9.06
CA ALA A 94 -15.88 9.08 10.20
C ALA A 94 -15.90 7.55 10.32
N VAL A 95 -14.73 6.90 10.28
CA VAL A 95 -14.65 5.47 10.55
C VAL A 95 -14.95 5.25 12.04
N PRO A 96 -16.07 4.63 12.43
CA PRO A 96 -16.02 3.82 13.63
C PRO A 96 -15.10 2.65 13.31
N VAL A 97 -14.02 2.52 14.07
CA VAL A 97 -13.17 1.33 14.09
C VAL A 97 -14.03 0.12 14.46
N ALA A 98 -14.53 -0.58 13.45
CA ALA A 98 -15.16 -1.88 13.63
C ALA A 98 -14.04 -2.90 13.83
N ARG A 99 -13.69 -3.15 15.10
CA ARG A 99 -12.97 -4.38 15.48
C ARG A 99 -13.88 -5.59 15.23
N SER A 100 -13.40 -6.53 14.41
CA SER A 100 -13.49 -7.99 14.55
C SER A 100 -13.47 -8.63 13.17
N ALA A 101 -12.89 -9.79 12.91
CA ALA A 101 -12.01 -10.71 13.62
C ALA A 101 -11.78 -11.86 12.60
N GLY A 102 -10.54 -12.29 12.39
CA GLY A 102 -10.28 -13.45 11.53
C GLY A 102 -8.80 -13.63 11.20
N GLY A 103 -8.05 -14.30 12.10
CA GLY A 103 -6.66 -14.71 11.89
C GLY A 103 -6.48 -15.69 10.72
N THR A 104 -5.28 -15.83 10.17
CA THR A 104 -4.26 -16.78 10.68
C THR A 104 -2.85 -16.30 10.26
N ALA A 105 -1.89 -16.13 11.18
CA ALA A 105 -1.00 -17.16 11.74
C ALA A 105 -0.05 -17.91 10.75
N ALA A 106 -0.09 -17.63 9.45
CA ALA A 106 0.67 -18.42 8.47
C ALA A 106 2.00 -17.82 7.99
N ASP A 107 2.41 -16.61 8.40
CA ASP A 107 3.75 -16.10 8.08
C ASP A 107 4.25 -15.18 9.21
N ARG A 108 4.63 -15.70 10.38
CA ARG A 108 5.83 -16.53 10.52
C ARG A 108 7.05 -15.98 9.78
N ARG A 109 7.14 -14.65 9.62
CA ARG A 109 8.36 -13.88 9.92
C ARG A 109 8.68 -14.05 11.40
N ALA A 110 8.99 -15.25 11.87
CA ALA A 110 10.38 -15.67 11.85
C ALA A 110 11.29 -14.45 12.12
N MET A 111 11.44 -14.21 13.41
CA MET A 111 12.78 -14.39 13.98
C MET A 111 13.75 -13.22 13.81
N ARG A 112 13.30 -12.02 13.44
CA ARG A 112 14.19 -10.83 13.44
C ARG A 112 14.30 -10.11 14.78
N HIS A 113 13.83 -10.70 15.89
CA HIS A 113 13.85 -10.08 17.22
C HIS A 113 14.42 -10.99 18.34
N ARG A 114 15.36 -11.90 18.01
CA ARG A 114 16.21 -12.60 19.02
C ARG A 114 17.58 -11.96 19.21
N ILE A 115 17.70 -10.68 18.86
CA ILE A 115 18.87 -9.89 19.22
C ILE A 115 18.48 -9.11 20.49
N ARG A 116 19.10 -9.52 21.61
CA ARG A 116 19.49 -8.64 22.74
C ARG A 116 18.46 -8.28 23.83
N ALA A 117 18.10 -9.23 24.70
CA ALA A 117 17.88 -8.94 26.13
C ALA A 117 17.91 -10.25 26.92
N SER A 118 18.95 -10.47 27.72
CA SER A 118 18.88 -10.48 29.20
C SER A 118 18.22 -11.75 29.73
N LEU A 119 18.83 -12.65 30.51
CA LEU A 119 19.80 -12.54 31.60
C LEU A 119 20.25 -14.02 31.79
N GLY A 120 21.52 -14.38 31.83
CA GLY A 120 22.42 -13.99 32.91
C GLY A 120 21.95 -14.63 34.22
N ASP A 121 22.56 -15.76 34.56
CA ASP A 121 22.92 -16.16 35.93
C ASP A 121 21.82 -16.23 37.01
N HIS A 122 21.50 -17.44 37.47
CA HIS A 122 21.36 -17.80 38.89
C HIS A 122 20.94 -19.27 39.00
N ARG A 123 21.90 -20.15 39.27
CA ARG A 123 21.63 -21.46 39.88
C ARG A 123 22.32 -21.51 41.23
N GLU A 124 21.51 -21.60 42.27
CA GLU A 124 21.87 -22.14 43.58
C GLU A 124 21.57 -23.64 43.61
#